data_AF-A0A8X7VCQ7-F1
#
_entry.id   AF-A0A8X7VCQ7-F1
#
_cell.length_a   1.000
_cell.length_b   1.000
_cell.length_c   1.000
_cell.angle_alpha   90.00
_cell.angle_beta   90.00
_cell.angle_gamma   90.00
#
_symmetry.space_group_name_H-M   'P 1'
#
loop_
_entity.id
_entity.type
_entity.pdbx_description
1 polymer ?
#
loop_
_entity_poly.entity_id
_entity_poly.type
_entity_poly.pdbx_seq_one_letter_code
_entity_poly.pdbx_strand_id
1 'polypeptide(L)'
;MCKYVENFGFRPPISDPNGDGVYSTSWYATNQFMLEKLVAGFGYLVPYYAGLDFRRNIRRRNIAERDAAGKELSDKWLKNQPQWKGISSQDYFFVIGRISRDFRRNSDNKSGWGTNLMLLPDSPNLSFLTIERSPTSHNEFSIPYRTYFHPNSAVEFLTRQNKIKLVNQTILFSFAGAQRPSRSRNGLVRTQIIQQCKSSFRTCGFLDCDVKANSCDDPISLIKLFESSVFCLQPTGDSLTRRLVFDSILAGCIPVFFNQGSAYKQYLRTGEENKIEDILREIPNEKVLCTRENVIKLIPTIVYTKPNCHKPDGETLEDVFDVVVKGVIERSLQWSFSRFYGQFLEMVKTSKIKKKTSRLASPVSLRLSLLGFLVIAVVTPSANATRKSIVLGGKSDVPNVQTNMEIQELGRYCVEQFNLMEENEQGNAASIADTAVLNPLNFSRVLSAQKQVVAGLKYDLRIEVTQPDGTSRMFDSVVVIQPWLHSKKLLGFTPVTTPVY
;
A
#
# COMPACT_ATOMS: atom_id res chain seq x y z
N MET A 1 -1.83 -24.95 26.97
CA MET A 1 -1.35 -23.64 26.48
C MET A 1 -2.43 -23.02 25.58
N CYS A 2 -2.49 -21.69 25.43
CA CYS A 2 -3.50 -21.04 24.57
C CYS A 2 -3.12 -21.20 23.08
N LYS A 3 -3.95 -21.90 22.30
CA LYS A 3 -3.71 -22.20 20.87
C LYS A 3 -3.49 -20.97 19.98
N TYR A 4 -3.89 -19.78 20.42
CA TYR A 4 -3.74 -18.54 19.65
C TYR A 4 -2.31 -17.96 19.70
N VAL A 5 -1.51 -18.32 20.71
CA VAL A 5 -0.15 -17.77 20.90
C VAL A 5 0.97 -18.78 20.64
N GLU A 6 0.61 -20.04 20.37
CA GLU A 6 1.50 -21.11 19.93
C GLU A 6 2.21 -20.75 18.62
N ASN A 7 3.41 -21.30 18.42
CA ASN A 7 4.25 -21.06 17.24
C ASN A 7 4.42 -19.57 16.93
N PHE A 8 4.81 -18.76 17.92
CA PHE A 8 4.97 -17.31 17.73
C PHE A 8 3.67 -16.60 17.25
N GLY A 9 2.51 -17.21 17.50
CA GLY A 9 1.21 -16.68 17.08
C GLY A 9 0.75 -17.22 15.72
N PHE A 10 1.55 -18.04 15.03
CA PHE A 10 1.11 -18.76 13.84
C PHE A 10 0.03 -19.80 14.16
N ARG A 11 -0.09 -20.25 15.42
CA ARG A 11 -1.00 -21.34 15.86
C ARG A 11 -0.51 -22.71 15.38
N PRO A 12 -1.15 -23.84 15.76
CA PRO A 12 -0.73 -25.16 15.30
C PRO A 12 -0.68 -25.28 13.77
N PRO A 13 0.22 -26.13 13.24
CA PRO A 13 0.21 -26.50 11.84
C PRO A 13 -1.16 -27.05 11.43
N ILE A 14 -1.52 -26.86 10.17
CA ILE A 14 -2.73 -27.46 9.60
C ILE A 14 -2.42 -28.94 9.35
N SER A 15 -3.03 -29.81 10.16
CA SER A 15 -2.99 -31.25 9.93
C SER A 15 -4.04 -31.61 8.87
N ASP A 16 -3.63 -32.28 7.80
CA ASP A 16 -4.58 -32.92 6.88
C ASP A 16 -5.16 -34.17 7.58
N PRO A 17 -6.47 -34.23 7.87
CA PRO A 17 -7.07 -35.40 8.49
C PRO A 17 -6.92 -36.68 7.64
N ASN A 18 -6.74 -36.53 6.33
CA ASN A 18 -6.66 -37.66 5.39
C ASN A 18 -5.23 -38.15 5.14
N GLY A 19 -4.21 -37.46 5.66
CA GLY A 19 -2.82 -37.90 5.53
C GLY A 19 -2.19 -37.72 4.14
N ASP A 20 -2.85 -37.02 3.22
CA ASP A 20 -2.40 -36.85 1.83
C ASP A 20 -1.15 -35.95 1.67
N GLY A 21 -0.60 -35.40 2.77
CA GLY A 21 0.63 -34.61 2.75
C GLY A 21 0.54 -33.30 1.94
N VAL A 22 -0.67 -32.83 1.63
CA VAL A 22 -0.93 -31.71 0.69
C VAL A 22 -0.38 -30.36 1.20
N TYR A 23 -0.21 -30.24 2.52
CA TYR A 23 0.25 -29.03 3.18
C TYR A 23 1.56 -29.29 3.92
N SER A 24 2.60 -28.54 3.56
CA SER A 24 3.90 -28.57 4.24
C SER A 24 3.80 -28.09 5.69
N THR A 25 4.89 -28.24 6.46
CA THR A 25 5.06 -27.68 7.81
C THR A 25 4.95 -26.14 7.90
N SER A 26 4.67 -25.48 6.77
CA SER A 26 4.54 -24.03 6.64
C SER A 26 3.10 -23.56 6.52
N TRP A 27 2.14 -24.47 6.68
CA TRP A 27 0.72 -24.16 6.75
C TRP A 27 0.26 -24.19 8.20
N TYR A 28 -0.33 -23.09 8.65
CA TYR A 28 -0.74 -22.91 10.05
C TYR A 28 -2.18 -22.44 10.12
N ALA A 29 -2.91 -22.86 11.15
CA ALA A 29 -4.29 -22.45 11.39
C ALA A 29 -4.36 -21.03 11.97
N THR A 30 -3.71 -20.08 11.31
CA THR A 30 -3.47 -18.71 11.77
C THR A 30 -4.77 -17.97 12.06
N ASN A 31 -4.69 -16.96 12.92
CA ASN A 31 -5.79 -16.04 13.14
C ASN A 31 -5.46 -14.69 12.53
N GLN A 32 -6.43 -14.16 11.78
CA GLN A 32 -6.31 -12.94 10.98
C GLN A 32 -5.94 -11.69 11.79
N PHE A 33 -6.10 -11.73 13.12
CA PHE A 33 -5.90 -10.60 14.01
C PHE A 33 -4.77 -10.78 15.04
N MET A 34 -3.99 -11.86 14.95
CA MET A 34 -2.90 -12.15 15.88
C MET A 34 -1.55 -11.57 15.43
N LEU A 35 -1.58 -10.51 14.62
CA LEU A 35 -0.42 -9.95 13.93
C LEU A 35 0.72 -9.55 14.88
N GLU A 36 0.31 -8.89 15.96
CA GLU A 36 1.16 -8.25 16.96
C GLU A 36 2.13 -9.23 17.65
N LYS A 37 1.80 -10.52 17.73
CA LYS A 37 2.65 -11.53 18.39
C LYS A 37 3.84 -11.98 17.55
N LEU A 38 3.80 -11.81 16.22
CA LEU A 38 4.91 -12.22 15.34
C LEU A 38 6.08 -11.23 15.36
N VAL A 39 5.78 -9.95 15.59
CA VAL A 39 6.75 -8.87 15.45
C VAL A 39 7.47 -8.56 16.77
N ALA A 40 7.14 -9.26 17.85
CA ALA A 40 7.77 -9.09 19.15
C ALA A 40 9.28 -9.36 19.07
N GLY A 41 10.10 -8.30 19.05
CA GLY A 41 11.57 -8.41 18.94
C GLY A 41 12.27 -7.28 18.18
N PHE A 42 11.53 -6.42 17.46
CA PHE A 42 12.12 -5.26 16.77
C PHE A 42 12.40 -4.11 17.75
N GLY A 43 13.62 -3.54 17.74
CA GLY A 43 14.13 -2.60 18.77
C GLY A 43 13.36 -1.29 18.96
N TYR A 44 12.43 -0.96 18.06
CA TYR A 44 11.58 0.25 18.11
C TYR A 44 10.08 -0.07 18.19
N LEU A 45 9.72 -1.33 18.44
CA LEU A 45 8.33 -1.75 18.61
C LEU A 45 7.84 -1.36 20.00
N VAL A 46 6.71 -0.67 20.07
CA VAL A 46 6.06 -0.38 21.35
C VAL A 46 5.42 -1.67 21.91
N PRO A 47 5.70 -2.07 23.16
CA PRO A 47 5.25 -3.33 23.73
C PRO A 47 3.77 -3.28 24.16
N TYR A 48 2.88 -2.91 23.24
CA TYR A 48 1.44 -2.83 23.48
C TYR A 48 0.65 -3.58 22.40
N TYR A 49 -0.01 -4.65 22.84
CA TYR A 49 -0.87 -5.49 22.01
C TYR A 49 -2.29 -4.90 21.89
N ALA A 50 -2.40 -3.78 21.18
CA ALA A 50 -3.63 -2.99 21.10
C ALA A 50 -4.85 -3.78 20.61
N GLY A 51 -4.66 -4.67 19.62
CA GLY A 51 -5.71 -5.51 19.07
C GLY A 51 -6.18 -6.60 20.03
N LEU A 52 -5.28 -7.13 20.85
CA LEU A 52 -5.63 -8.06 21.94
C LEU A 52 -6.37 -7.37 23.07
N ASP A 53 -5.88 -6.21 23.51
CA ASP A 53 -6.54 -5.41 24.55
C ASP A 53 -7.94 -4.98 24.09
N PHE A 54 -8.04 -4.49 22.85
CA PHE A 54 -9.32 -4.20 22.21
C PHE A 54 -10.27 -5.39 22.28
N ARG A 55 -9.83 -6.59 21.90
CA ARG A 55 -10.69 -7.78 21.91
C ARG A 55 -11.17 -8.13 23.31
N ARG A 56 -10.33 -7.94 24.33
CA ARG A 56 -10.67 -8.18 25.74
C ARG A 56 -11.71 -7.20 26.26
N ASN A 57 -11.65 -5.94 25.82
CA ASN A 57 -12.42 -4.85 26.43
C ASN A 57 -13.61 -4.35 25.60
N ILE A 58 -13.67 -4.62 24.28
CA ILE A 58 -14.67 -4.02 23.36
C ILE A 58 -16.14 -4.25 23.78
N ARG A 59 -16.45 -5.37 24.44
CA ARG A 59 -17.82 -5.68 24.90
C ARG A 59 -18.18 -5.07 26.25
N ARG A 60 -17.23 -4.49 26.99
CA ARG A 60 -17.48 -3.88 28.30
C ARG A 60 -18.26 -2.59 28.14
N ARG A 61 -19.23 -2.27 29.00
CA ARG A 61 -19.97 -0.99 28.92
C ARG A 61 -19.17 0.22 29.42
N ASN A 62 -18.13 -0.02 30.22
CA ASN A 62 -17.28 1.03 30.77
C ASN A 62 -16.25 1.48 29.72
N ILE A 63 -16.39 2.73 29.26
CA ILE A 63 -15.51 3.33 28.25
C ILE A 63 -14.12 3.60 28.80
N ALA A 64 -14.03 4.03 30.07
CA ALA A 64 -12.74 4.30 30.71
C ALA A 64 -11.87 3.04 30.74
N GLU A 65 -12.47 1.86 30.99
CA GLU A 65 -11.77 0.58 30.93
C GLU A 65 -11.32 0.19 29.51
N ARG A 66 -12.11 0.54 28.48
CA ARG A 66 -11.71 0.28 27.08
C ARG A 66 -10.49 1.11 26.67
N ASP A 67 -10.38 2.34 27.18
CA ASP A 67 -9.32 3.27 26.81
C ASP A 67 -8.12 3.28 27.77
N ALA A 68 -8.25 2.66 28.95
CA ALA A 68 -7.29 2.75 30.04
C ALA A 68 -5.87 2.39 29.61
N ALA A 69 -5.69 1.26 28.93
CA ALA A 69 -4.37 0.78 28.53
C ALA A 69 -3.71 1.69 27.47
N GLY A 70 -4.50 2.19 26.52
CA GLY A 70 -4.00 3.14 25.52
C GLY A 70 -3.59 4.47 26.14
N LYS A 71 -4.38 4.99 27.08
CA LYS A 71 -4.06 6.22 27.82
C LYS A 71 -2.83 6.04 28.70
N GLU A 72 -2.73 4.94 29.43
CA GLU A 72 -1.55 4.64 30.26
C GLU A 72 -0.27 4.54 29.43
N LEU A 73 -0.35 3.91 28.27
CA LEU A 73 0.78 3.84 27.34
C LEU A 73 1.21 5.24 26.89
N SER A 74 0.27 6.09 26.48
CA SER A 74 0.54 7.46 26.02
C SER A 74 1.09 8.34 27.13
N ASP A 75 0.42 8.36 28.28
CA ASP A 75 0.68 9.32 29.34
C ASP A 75 1.81 8.92 30.29
N LYS A 76 2.07 7.62 30.45
CA LYS A 76 3.12 7.14 31.34
C LYS A 76 4.28 6.53 30.58
N TRP A 77 4.03 5.52 29.74
CA TRP A 77 5.11 4.72 29.19
C TRP A 77 5.91 5.47 28.11
N LEU A 78 5.24 6.05 27.10
CA LEU A 78 5.89 6.76 25.99
C LEU A 78 6.71 7.95 26.49
N LYS A 79 6.10 8.81 27.32
CA LYS A 79 6.74 10.02 27.87
C LYS A 79 7.97 9.73 28.75
N ASN A 80 8.08 8.52 29.29
CA ASN A 80 9.20 8.08 30.10
C ASN A 80 10.32 7.39 29.31
N GLN A 81 10.14 7.10 28.01
CA GLN A 81 11.20 6.48 27.22
C GLN A 81 12.32 7.50 26.91
N PRO A 82 13.61 7.16 27.12
CA PRO A 82 14.72 8.07 26.85
C PRO A 82 14.73 8.56 25.40
N GLN A 83 14.51 7.64 24.47
CA GLN A 83 14.42 7.93 23.04
C GLN A 83 13.22 8.83 22.65
N TRP A 84 12.14 8.89 23.44
CA TRP A 84 10.99 9.78 23.19
C TRP A 84 11.33 11.26 23.40
N LYS A 85 12.35 11.55 24.22
CA LYS A 85 12.78 12.91 24.55
C LYS A 85 13.80 13.50 23.55
N GLY A 86 14.39 12.68 22.67
CA GLY A 86 15.52 13.08 21.82
C GLY A 86 15.47 12.63 20.36
N ILE A 87 14.67 11.63 20.00
CA ILE A 87 14.49 11.15 18.61
C ILE A 87 13.17 11.69 18.05
N SER A 88 13.12 11.91 16.73
CA SER A 88 11.85 12.16 16.02
C SER A 88 10.89 11.02 16.33
N SER A 89 9.77 11.33 16.98
CA SER A 89 8.77 10.35 17.43
C SER A 89 8.26 9.38 16.34
N GLN A 90 8.48 9.71 15.06
CA GLN A 90 8.09 8.93 13.89
C GLN A 90 8.81 7.57 13.75
N ASP A 91 9.87 7.33 14.52
CA ASP A 91 10.64 6.08 14.51
C ASP A 91 10.06 4.99 15.44
N TYR A 92 8.97 5.27 16.15
CA TYR A 92 8.24 4.27 16.95
C TYR A 92 7.14 3.60 16.14
N PHE A 93 7.22 2.28 16.09
CA PHE A 93 6.29 1.45 15.34
C PHE A 93 5.28 0.77 16.27
N PHE A 94 4.01 0.90 15.90
CA PHE A 94 2.90 0.17 16.49
C PHE A 94 2.36 -0.83 15.48
N VAL A 95 2.64 -2.11 15.69
CA VAL A 95 1.97 -3.16 14.92
C VAL A 95 0.65 -3.46 15.59
N ILE A 96 -0.43 -3.29 14.84
CA ILE A 96 -1.79 -3.48 15.31
C ILE A 96 -2.48 -4.52 14.42
N GLY A 97 -2.89 -5.63 15.04
CA GLY A 97 -3.53 -6.75 14.35
C GLY A 97 -5.01 -6.52 14.05
N ARG A 98 -5.46 -5.27 13.94
CA ARG A 98 -6.85 -4.85 13.83
C ARG A 98 -6.95 -3.64 12.91
N ILE A 99 -8.14 -3.34 12.42
CA ILE A 99 -8.36 -2.23 11.47
C ILE A 99 -8.28 -0.88 12.18
N SER A 100 -7.86 0.18 11.48
CA SER A 100 -7.76 1.55 12.00
C SER A 100 -9.06 2.03 12.66
N ARG A 101 -10.20 1.66 12.07
CA ARG A 101 -11.54 2.00 12.58
C ARG A 101 -11.78 1.53 14.03
N ASP A 102 -11.13 0.44 14.48
CA ASP A 102 -11.28 -0.09 15.84
C ASP A 102 -10.65 0.83 16.91
N PHE A 103 -9.83 1.81 16.52
CA PHE A 103 -9.08 2.68 17.44
C PHE A 103 -9.40 4.17 17.27
N ARG A 104 -10.50 4.47 16.57
CA ARG A 104 -10.90 5.83 16.17
C ARG A 104 -12.28 6.22 16.70
N ARG A 105 -12.65 5.75 17.90
CA ARG A 105 -13.90 6.15 18.53
C ARG A 105 -13.81 7.60 19.03
N ASN A 106 -14.50 8.52 18.35
CA ASN A 106 -14.50 9.96 18.66
C ASN A 106 -15.42 10.35 19.83
N SER A 107 -16.41 9.53 20.20
CA SER A 107 -17.39 9.88 21.23
C SER A 107 -17.36 8.92 22.41
N ASP A 108 -17.56 9.44 23.61
CA ASP A 108 -17.72 8.64 24.84
C ASP A 108 -19.14 8.08 24.99
N ASN A 109 -19.69 7.61 23.87
CA ASN A 109 -20.92 6.84 23.85
C ASN A 109 -20.63 5.38 24.21
N LYS A 110 -21.32 4.84 25.23
CA LYS A 110 -21.15 3.46 25.71
C LYS A 110 -21.46 2.42 24.62
N SER A 111 -22.35 2.77 23.69
CA SER A 111 -22.72 1.98 22.52
C SER A 111 -21.75 2.14 21.34
N GLY A 112 -20.81 3.08 21.42
CA GLY A 112 -19.81 3.31 20.39
C GLY A 112 -18.85 2.13 20.26
N TRP A 113 -18.49 1.78 19.02
CA TRP A 113 -17.48 0.79 18.69
C TRP A 113 -16.09 1.43 18.76
N GLY A 114 -15.12 0.74 19.33
CA GLY A 114 -13.73 1.19 19.30
C GLY A 114 -13.13 1.62 20.65
N THR A 115 -11.82 1.83 20.63
CA THR A 115 -11.08 2.65 21.60
C THR A 115 -10.73 4.00 20.99
N ASN A 116 -10.16 4.90 21.79
CA ASN A 116 -9.66 6.20 21.32
C ASN A 116 -8.14 6.22 21.03
N LEU A 117 -7.46 5.06 21.00
CA LEU A 117 -5.99 4.98 20.93
C LEU A 117 -5.39 5.82 19.78
N MET A 118 -5.91 5.73 18.56
CA MET A 118 -5.38 6.48 17.40
C MET A 118 -5.81 7.96 17.39
N LEU A 119 -6.53 8.41 18.41
CA LEU A 119 -7.00 9.79 18.59
C LEU A 119 -6.36 10.46 19.81
N LEU A 120 -5.48 9.76 20.55
CA LEU A 120 -4.74 10.35 21.65
C LEU A 120 -3.78 11.45 21.13
N PRO A 121 -3.42 12.45 21.97
CA PRO A 121 -2.60 13.57 21.55
C PRO A 121 -1.23 13.17 20.96
N ASP A 122 -0.64 12.08 21.47
CA ASP A 122 0.65 11.59 21.01
C ASP A 122 0.55 10.69 19.76
N SER A 123 -0.66 10.30 19.34
CA SER A 123 -0.86 9.37 18.23
C SER A 123 -0.41 9.88 16.86
N PRO A 124 -0.58 11.16 16.47
CA PRO A 124 -0.05 11.68 15.20
C PRO A 124 1.48 11.56 15.08
N ASN A 125 2.17 11.44 16.20
CA ASN A 125 3.62 11.34 16.29
C ASN A 125 4.13 9.89 16.12
N LEU A 126 3.24 8.90 16.13
CA LEU A 126 3.55 7.47 16.05
C LEU A 126 3.31 6.90 14.64
N SER A 127 4.07 5.88 14.25
CA SER A 127 3.85 5.13 13.01
C SER A 127 3.04 3.85 13.29
N PHE A 128 1.81 3.78 12.77
CA PHE A 128 0.93 2.62 12.95
C PHE A 128 0.97 1.69 11.74
N LEU A 129 1.38 0.44 11.95
CA LEU A 129 1.29 -0.65 10.98
C LEU A 129 0.02 -1.45 11.29
N THR A 130 -1.00 -1.35 10.44
CA THR A 130 -2.36 -1.88 10.66
C THR A 130 -2.82 -2.71 9.47
N ILE A 131 -3.73 -3.67 9.67
CA ILE A 131 -4.24 -4.49 8.56
C ILE A 131 -5.17 -3.74 7.60
N GLU A 132 -5.74 -2.64 8.05
CA GLU A 132 -6.52 -1.72 7.21
C GLU A 132 -6.34 -0.30 7.75
N ARG A 133 -5.60 0.53 6.99
CA ARG A 133 -5.35 1.93 7.34
C ARG A 133 -6.52 2.84 6.99
N SER A 134 -6.61 3.97 7.70
CA SER A 134 -7.42 5.10 7.24
C SER A 134 -6.79 5.73 5.99
N PRO A 135 -7.54 5.93 4.88
CA PRO A 135 -7.03 6.56 3.67
C PRO A 135 -6.52 7.99 3.90
N THR A 136 -7.10 8.70 4.87
CA THR A 136 -6.79 10.10 5.20
C THR A 136 -5.63 10.25 6.19
N SER A 137 -5.23 9.15 6.84
CA SER A 137 -4.18 9.19 7.85
C SER A 137 -2.80 9.07 7.21
N HIS A 138 -1.89 9.95 7.64
CA HIS A 138 -0.55 10.06 7.06
C HIS A 138 0.47 9.17 7.78
N ASN A 139 0.21 8.85 9.05
CA ASN A 139 1.06 8.08 9.94
C ASN A 139 0.60 6.62 10.11
N GLU A 140 -0.30 6.16 9.23
CA GLU A 140 -0.74 4.76 9.16
C GLU A 140 -0.28 4.09 7.87
N PHE A 141 0.11 2.83 8.00
CA PHE A 141 0.61 1.99 6.91
C PHE A 141 -0.12 0.65 6.95
N SER A 142 -0.61 0.21 5.79
CA SER A 142 -1.30 -1.06 5.70
C SER A 142 -0.30 -2.20 5.61
N ILE A 143 -0.53 -3.26 6.38
CA ILE A 143 0.16 -4.54 6.25
C ILE A 143 -0.85 -5.66 5.95
N PRO A 144 -0.53 -6.63 5.11
CA PRO A 144 -1.43 -7.72 4.76
C PRO A 144 -2.00 -8.48 5.96
N TYR A 145 -3.25 -8.91 5.83
CA TYR A 145 -3.83 -9.84 6.79
C TYR A 145 -3.01 -11.13 6.80
N ARG A 146 -2.89 -11.75 7.97
CA ARG A 146 -2.19 -13.03 8.08
C ARG A 146 -2.95 -14.13 7.33
N THR A 147 -2.31 -14.72 6.34
CA THR A 147 -2.79 -15.87 5.56
C THR A 147 -2.47 -17.19 6.26
N TYR A 148 -2.79 -18.33 5.65
CA TYR A 148 -2.51 -19.66 6.23
C TYR A 148 -1.09 -20.19 5.94
N PHE A 149 -0.37 -19.59 4.99
CA PHE A 149 0.94 -20.07 4.53
C PHE A 149 2.07 -19.11 4.92
N HIS A 150 3.05 -19.64 5.64
CA HIS A 150 4.20 -18.92 6.17
C HIS A 150 5.46 -19.78 6.01
N PRO A 151 6.16 -19.65 4.88
CA PRO A 151 7.30 -20.50 4.56
C PRO A 151 8.51 -20.23 5.44
N ASN A 152 9.32 -21.26 5.64
CA ASN A 152 10.58 -21.15 6.38
C ASN A 152 11.80 -21.04 5.46
N SER A 153 11.62 -21.14 4.13
CA SER A 153 12.69 -21.07 3.13
C SER A 153 12.20 -20.54 1.78
N ALA A 154 13.11 -20.01 0.97
CA ALA A 154 12.80 -19.59 -0.40
C ALA A 154 12.35 -20.75 -1.31
N VAL A 155 12.81 -21.98 -1.03
CA VAL A 155 12.41 -23.17 -1.79
C VAL A 155 10.91 -23.42 -1.64
N GLU A 156 10.35 -23.25 -0.44
CA GLU A 156 8.91 -23.43 -0.21
C GLU A 156 8.06 -22.38 -0.93
N PHE A 157 8.56 -21.15 -1.05
CA PHE A 157 7.93 -20.11 -1.88
C PHE A 157 7.85 -20.53 -3.34
N LEU A 158 8.98 -20.96 -3.91
CA LEU A 158 9.05 -21.38 -5.31
C LEU A 158 8.17 -22.61 -5.55
N THR A 159 8.20 -23.59 -4.65
CA THR A 159 7.33 -24.77 -4.69
C THR A 159 5.85 -24.36 -4.68
N ARG A 160 5.47 -23.41 -3.82
CA ARG A 160 4.10 -22.90 -3.78
C ARG A 160 3.70 -22.22 -5.08
N GLN A 161 4.53 -21.31 -5.59
CA GLN A 161 4.27 -20.60 -6.84
C GLN A 161 4.17 -21.56 -8.04
N ASN A 162 5.08 -22.54 -8.14
CA ASN A 162 5.08 -23.54 -9.21
C ASN A 162 3.86 -24.45 -9.13
N LYS A 163 3.46 -24.89 -7.92
CA LYS A 163 2.21 -25.64 -7.72
C LYS A 163 1.03 -24.85 -8.29
N ILE A 164 0.86 -23.59 -7.87
CA ILE A 164 -0.26 -22.76 -8.31
C ILE A 164 -0.24 -22.51 -9.81
N LYS A 165 0.93 -22.32 -10.43
CA LYS A 165 1.05 -22.15 -11.89
C LYS A 165 0.55 -23.36 -12.68
N LEU A 166 0.75 -24.56 -12.14
CA LEU A 166 0.37 -25.82 -12.78
C LEU A 166 -1.07 -26.26 -12.50
N VAL A 167 -1.73 -25.68 -11.48
CA VAL A 167 -3.11 -26.02 -11.14
C VAL A 167 -4.06 -25.58 -12.26
N ASN A 168 -4.82 -26.54 -12.78
CA ASN A 168 -5.92 -26.27 -13.70
C ASN A 168 -7.15 -25.78 -12.90
N GLN A 169 -7.59 -24.55 -13.18
CA GLN A 169 -8.75 -23.94 -12.52
C GLN A 169 -10.02 -24.34 -13.29
N THR A 170 -10.84 -25.21 -12.69
CA THR A 170 -12.08 -25.72 -13.31
C THR A 170 -13.30 -24.87 -12.99
N ILE A 171 -13.24 -24.05 -11.94
CA ILE A 171 -14.33 -23.17 -11.51
C ILE A 171 -14.07 -21.76 -12.07
N LEU A 172 -15.03 -21.19 -12.79
CA LEU A 172 -14.89 -19.85 -13.36
C LEU A 172 -14.79 -18.79 -12.26
N PHE A 173 -15.67 -18.83 -11.27
CA PHE A 173 -15.63 -17.89 -10.16
C PHE A 173 -16.08 -18.52 -8.86
N SER A 174 -15.65 -17.95 -7.74
CA SER A 174 -16.09 -18.42 -6.43
C SER A 174 -16.40 -17.29 -5.48
N PHE A 175 -17.25 -17.61 -4.51
CA PHE A 175 -17.54 -16.74 -3.39
C PHE A 175 -17.51 -17.53 -2.09
N ALA A 176 -16.67 -17.07 -1.16
CA ALA A 176 -16.66 -17.53 0.21
C ALA A 176 -17.23 -16.43 1.12
N GLY A 177 -18.34 -16.74 1.79
CA GLY A 177 -19.00 -15.78 2.65
C GLY A 177 -20.38 -16.17 3.13
N ALA A 178 -20.82 -15.41 4.13
CA ALA A 178 -22.14 -15.49 4.75
C ALA A 178 -23.12 -14.46 4.19
N GLN A 179 -24.42 -14.76 4.35
CA GLN A 179 -25.51 -13.84 4.10
C GLN A 179 -25.47 -12.70 5.13
N ARG A 180 -25.81 -11.47 4.71
CA ARG A 180 -25.90 -10.32 5.62
C ARG A 180 -27.26 -9.65 5.49
N PRO A 181 -27.72 -8.91 6.51
CA PRO A 181 -28.97 -8.17 6.41
C PRO A 181 -28.92 -7.22 5.20
N SER A 182 -29.87 -7.36 4.27
CA SER A 182 -30.01 -6.56 3.04
C SER A 182 -30.43 -5.10 3.30
N ARG A 183 -30.20 -4.59 4.51
CA ARG A 183 -30.49 -3.19 4.91
C ARG A 183 -29.39 -2.23 4.49
N SER A 184 -28.23 -2.74 4.08
CA SER A 184 -27.09 -1.94 3.61
C SER A 184 -26.75 -2.33 2.17
N ARG A 185 -26.14 -1.40 1.42
CA ARG A 185 -25.66 -1.67 0.05
C ARG A 185 -24.71 -2.89 0.01
N ASN A 186 -23.79 -2.99 0.97
CA ASN A 186 -22.88 -4.14 1.09
C ASN A 186 -23.66 -5.45 1.32
N GLY A 187 -24.72 -5.40 2.15
CA GLY A 187 -25.62 -6.53 2.35
C GLY A 187 -26.30 -6.97 1.06
N LEU A 188 -26.85 -6.02 0.30
CA LEU A 188 -27.51 -6.27 -0.99
C LEU A 188 -26.56 -6.90 -2.01
N VAL A 189 -25.35 -6.37 -2.17
CA VAL A 189 -24.33 -6.92 -3.08
C VAL A 189 -24.00 -8.37 -2.72
N ARG A 190 -23.82 -8.68 -1.42
CA ARG A 190 -23.57 -10.05 -0.97
C ARG A 190 -24.75 -10.98 -1.27
N THR A 191 -25.99 -10.52 -1.04
CA THR A 191 -27.20 -11.29 -1.37
C THR A 191 -27.25 -11.63 -2.86
N GLN A 192 -27.00 -10.64 -3.73
CA GLN A 192 -27.00 -10.83 -5.18
C GLN A 192 -25.91 -11.80 -5.62
N ILE A 193 -24.69 -11.68 -5.08
CA ILE A 193 -23.58 -12.61 -5.37
C ILE A 193 -23.96 -14.04 -4.97
N ILE A 194 -24.50 -14.24 -3.76
CA ILE A 194 -24.92 -15.56 -3.28
C ILE A 194 -26.01 -16.14 -4.19
N GLN A 195 -27.00 -15.34 -4.56
CA GLN A 195 -28.10 -15.77 -5.42
C GLN A 195 -27.60 -16.17 -6.80
N GLN A 196 -26.79 -15.32 -7.45
CA GLN A 196 -26.22 -15.64 -8.77
C GLN A 196 -25.32 -16.87 -8.72
N CYS A 197 -24.48 -17.00 -7.68
CA CYS A 197 -23.61 -18.15 -7.53
C CYS A 197 -24.39 -19.46 -7.36
N LYS A 198 -25.49 -19.44 -6.58
CA LYS A 198 -26.40 -20.60 -6.42
C LYS A 198 -27.11 -20.95 -7.73
N SER A 199 -27.46 -19.96 -8.55
CA SER A 199 -28.05 -20.18 -9.88
C SER A 199 -27.03 -20.74 -10.89
N SER A 200 -25.76 -20.36 -10.78
CA SER A 200 -24.65 -20.78 -11.65
C SER A 200 -23.85 -21.96 -11.07
N PHE A 201 -24.52 -23.00 -10.57
CA PHE A 201 -23.87 -24.10 -9.81
C PHE A 201 -22.76 -24.86 -10.57
N ARG A 202 -22.72 -24.79 -11.91
CA ARG A 202 -21.68 -25.45 -12.73
C ARG A 202 -20.40 -24.64 -12.83
N THR A 203 -20.48 -23.32 -12.62
CA THR A 203 -19.41 -22.37 -12.95
C THR A 203 -19.02 -21.54 -11.73
N CYS A 204 -19.88 -21.49 -10.70
CA CYS A 204 -19.63 -20.86 -9.42
C CYS A 204 -19.38 -21.85 -8.29
N GLY A 205 -18.26 -21.70 -7.58
CA GLY A 205 -17.99 -22.37 -6.32
C GLY A 205 -18.43 -21.52 -5.12
N PHE A 206 -19.43 -21.98 -4.36
CA PHE A 206 -19.90 -21.28 -3.17
C PHE A 206 -19.44 -21.98 -1.88
N LEU A 207 -18.74 -21.26 -1.00
CA LEU A 207 -18.47 -21.70 0.38
C LEU A 207 -19.31 -20.87 1.35
N ASP A 208 -20.31 -21.52 1.94
CA ASP A 208 -21.23 -20.90 2.89
C ASP A 208 -20.61 -20.83 4.31
N CYS A 209 -20.21 -19.62 4.68
CA CYS A 209 -19.51 -19.39 5.94
C CYS A 209 -20.43 -19.20 7.15
N ASP A 210 -21.75 -19.29 6.99
CA ASP A 210 -22.69 -19.36 8.11
C ASP A 210 -22.77 -20.79 8.70
N VAL A 211 -22.40 -21.81 7.91
CA VAL A 211 -22.45 -23.21 8.34
C VAL A 211 -21.15 -23.62 9.01
N LYS A 212 -21.21 -24.10 10.25
CA LYS A 212 -20.02 -24.51 11.03
C LYS A 212 -19.13 -25.55 10.32
N ALA A 213 -19.71 -26.46 9.54
CA ALA A 213 -18.97 -27.47 8.78
C ALA A 213 -18.19 -26.90 7.58
N ASN A 214 -18.58 -25.72 7.06
CA ASN A 214 -18.03 -25.06 5.87
C ASN A 214 -17.58 -23.62 6.18
N SER A 215 -17.14 -23.39 7.43
CA SER A 215 -16.73 -22.06 7.87
C SER A 215 -15.57 -21.53 7.02
N CYS A 216 -15.59 -20.22 6.74
CA CYS A 216 -14.44 -19.49 6.18
C CYS A 216 -13.17 -19.58 7.06
N ASP A 217 -13.29 -20.05 8.31
CA ASP A 217 -12.16 -20.29 9.21
C ASP A 217 -11.52 -21.68 9.00
N ASP A 218 -12.11 -22.56 8.18
CA ASP A 218 -11.48 -23.82 7.77
C ASP A 218 -10.50 -23.56 6.60
N PRO A 219 -9.18 -23.67 6.84
CA PRO A 219 -8.19 -23.38 5.80
C PRO A 219 -8.26 -24.36 4.63
N ILE A 220 -8.58 -25.64 4.89
CA ILE A 220 -8.49 -26.67 3.86
C ILE A 220 -9.56 -26.45 2.80
N SER A 221 -10.82 -26.29 3.20
CA SER A 221 -11.94 -26.08 2.27
C SER A 221 -11.80 -24.74 1.55
N LEU A 222 -11.38 -23.68 2.25
CA LEU A 222 -11.21 -22.36 1.65
C LEU A 222 -10.11 -22.34 0.58
N ILE A 223 -8.92 -22.87 0.90
CA ILE A 223 -7.79 -22.86 -0.03
C ILE A 223 -8.08 -23.77 -1.22
N LYS A 224 -8.70 -24.95 -1.01
CA LYS A 224 -9.13 -25.83 -2.12
C LYS A 224 -10.10 -25.12 -3.06
N LEU A 225 -11.11 -24.42 -2.53
CA LEU A 225 -12.04 -23.64 -3.33
C LEU A 225 -11.28 -22.62 -4.18
N PHE A 226 -10.41 -21.81 -3.57
CA PHE A 226 -9.70 -20.77 -4.30
C PHE A 226 -8.68 -21.32 -5.30
N GLU A 227 -7.97 -22.41 -5.00
CA GLU A 227 -7.03 -23.04 -5.93
C GLU A 227 -7.74 -23.53 -7.20
N SER A 228 -8.98 -24.01 -7.07
CA SER A 228 -9.80 -24.47 -8.20
C SER A 228 -10.50 -23.34 -8.97
N SER A 229 -10.45 -22.09 -8.49
CA SER A 229 -11.21 -20.95 -9.03
C SER A 229 -10.34 -19.99 -9.83
N VAL A 230 -10.83 -19.52 -10.99
CA VAL A 230 -10.18 -18.44 -11.76
C VAL A 230 -10.36 -17.08 -11.06
N PHE A 231 -11.60 -16.71 -10.75
CA PHE A 231 -11.93 -15.43 -10.11
C PHE A 231 -12.50 -15.63 -8.71
N CYS A 232 -12.05 -14.83 -7.74
CA CYS A 232 -12.52 -14.89 -6.35
C CYS A 232 -13.21 -13.58 -5.99
N LEU A 233 -14.52 -13.64 -5.76
CA LEU A 233 -15.33 -12.46 -5.50
C LEU A 233 -15.05 -11.89 -4.09
N GLN A 234 -14.68 -10.61 -4.03
CA GLN A 234 -14.31 -9.87 -2.83
C GLN A 234 -15.23 -8.65 -2.61
N PRO A 235 -16.54 -8.85 -2.33
CA PRO A 235 -17.40 -7.76 -1.91
C PRO A 235 -16.99 -7.24 -0.54
N THR A 236 -17.27 -5.96 -0.32
CA THR A 236 -17.07 -5.30 0.97
C THR A 236 -17.92 -5.95 2.07
N GLY A 237 -17.39 -5.90 3.30
CA GLY A 237 -18.08 -6.37 4.49
C GLY A 237 -18.31 -5.21 5.47
N ASP A 238 -18.02 -5.48 6.74
CA ASP A 238 -18.00 -4.46 7.80
C ASP A 238 -16.78 -3.51 7.67
N SER A 239 -15.76 -3.95 6.90
CA SER A 239 -14.52 -3.25 6.56
C SER A 239 -14.29 -3.23 5.03
N LEU A 240 -13.30 -2.45 4.57
CA LEU A 240 -12.98 -2.32 3.14
C LEU A 240 -12.28 -3.56 2.59
N THR A 241 -11.38 -4.17 3.34
CA THR A 241 -10.68 -5.40 2.96
C THR A 241 -10.92 -6.51 3.99
N ARG A 242 -10.46 -7.72 3.67
CA ARG A 242 -10.57 -8.92 4.51
C ARG A 242 -9.46 -9.90 4.18
N ARG A 243 -9.14 -10.77 5.14
CA ARG A 243 -8.16 -11.85 4.97
C ARG A 243 -8.33 -12.65 3.67
N LEU A 244 -9.57 -12.94 3.27
CA LEU A 244 -9.88 -13.73 2.08
C LEU A 244 -9.31 -13.17 0.77
N VAL A 245 -9.01 -11.85 0.71
CA VAL A 245 -8.32 -11.24 -0.44
C VAL A 245 -6.89 -11.78 -0.57
N PHE A 246 -6.20 -11.90 0.54
CA PHE A 246 -4.82 -12.40 0.58
C PHE A 246 -4.78 -13.92 0.43
N ASP A 247 -5.76 -14.63 1.01
CA ASP A 247 -5.89 -16.08 0.82
C ASP A 247 -6.21 -16.43 -0.65
N SER A 248 -6.97 -15.59 -1.39
CA SER A 248 -7.18 -15.80 -2.83
C SER A 248 -5.90 -15.59 -3.64
N ILE A 249 -5.11 -14.56 -3.32
CA ILE A 249 -3.79 -14.33 -3.94
C ILE A 249 -2.86 -15.53 -3.67
N LEU A 250 -2.84 -16.01 -2.43
CA LEU A 250 -2.06 -17.19 -2.02
C LEU A 250 -2.46 -18.47 -2.77
N ALA A 251 -3.69 -18.55 -3.26
CA ALA A 251 -4.21 -19.66 -4.06
C ALA A 251 -4.08 -19.43 -5.58
N GLY A 252 -3.59 -18.26 -6.03
CA GLY A 252 -3.54 -17.89 -7.44
C GLY A 252 -4.89 -17.57 -8.07
N CYS A 253 -5.91 -17.34 -7.25
CA CYS A 253 -7.22 -16.91 -7.69
C CYS A 253 -7.26 -15.39 -7.81
N ILE A 254 -7.77 -14.88 -8.93
CA ILE A 254 -7.79 -13.43 -9.23
C ILE A 254 -8.86 -12.76 -8.35
N PRO A 255 -8.51 -11.87 -7.41
CA PRO A 255 -9.49 -11.19 -6.58
C PRO A 255 -10.29 -10.18 -7.41
N VAL A 256 -11.63 -10.27 -7.34
CA VAL A 256 -12.58 -9.35 -7.99
C VAL A 256 -13.22 -8.46 -6.95
N PHE A 257 -12.94 -7.17 -6.99
CA PHE A 257 -13.40 -6.22 -5.99
C PHE A 257 -14.67 -5.49 -6.42
N PHE A 258 -15.57 -5.23 -5.47
CA PHE A 258 -16.84 -4.53 -5.70
C PHE A 258 -16.82 -3.09 -5.16
N ASN A 259 -15.66 -2.63 -4.70
CA ASN A 259 -15.48 -1.29 -4.13
C ASN A 259 -14.06 -0.78 -4.43
N GLN A 260 -13.96 0.48 -4.84
CA GLN A 260 -12.69 1.14 -5.17
C GLN A 260 -11.71 1.23 -3.98
N GLY A 261 -12.21 1.26 -2.75
CA GLY A 261 -11.43 1.28 -1.51
C GLY A 261 -10.83 -0.07 -1.12
N SER A 262 -11.31 -1.18 -1.68
CA SER A 262 -10.81 -2.53 -1.37
C SER A 262 -9.56 -2.93 -2.17
N ALA A 263 -9.25 -2.20 -3.26
CA ALA A 263 -8.21 -2.58 -4.22
C ALA A 263 -7.22 -1.45 -4.59
N TYR A 264 -7.52 -0.19 -4.26
CA TYR A 264 -6.91 1.03 -4.82
C TYR A 264 -7.41 1.38 -6.24
N LYS A 265 -8.49 2.19 -6.28
CA LYS A 265 -9.04 2.97 -7.41
C LYS A 265 -8.64 2.50 -8.83
N GLN A 266 -9.21 1.38 -9.31
CA GLN A 266 -9.43 1.16 -10.75
C GLN A 266 -10.38 -0.04 -10.97
N TYR A 267 -11.38 0.20 -11.83
CA TYR A 267 -12.36 -0.73 -12.42
C TYR A 267 -13.40 -1.39 -11.50
N LEU A 268 -14.60 -0.79 -11.45
CA LEU A 268 -15.89 -1.42 -11.77
C LEU A 268 -17.01 -0.39 -11.49
N ARG A 269 -17.67 0.09 -12.55
CA ARG A 269 -19.03 0.63 -12.45
C ARG A 269 -19.92 -0.59 -12.18
N THR A 270 -20.43 -0.72 -10.95
CA THR A 270 -21.48 -1.68 -10.65
C THR A 270 -22.75 -1.21 -11.36
N GLY A 271 -23.00 -1.72 -12.57
CA GLY A 271 -24.34 -1.76 -13.13
C GLY A 271 -25.11 -2.86 -12.41
N GLU A 272 -26.22 -2.52 -11.79
CA GLU A 272 -27.02 -3.37 -10.90
C GLU A 272 -27.79 -4.50 -11.65
N GLU A 273 -27.55 -4.70 -12.95
CA GLU A 273 -28.32 -5.61 -13.82
C GLU A 273 -27.51 -6.71 -14.52
N ASN A 274 -26.17 -6.66 -14.48
CA ASN A 274 -25.35 -7.61 -15.24
C ASN A 274 -25.06 -8.90 -14.44
N LYS A 275 -25.25 -10.06 -15.06
CA LYS A 275 -24.86 -11.36 -14.49
C LYS A 275 -23.33 -11.42 -14.38
N ILE A 276 -22.82 -11.69 -13.19
CA ILE A 276 -21.38 -11.76 -12.88
C ILE A 276 -20.67 -12.75 -13.82
N GLU A 277 -21.32 -13.89 -14.08
CA GLU A 277 -20.79 -14.90 -14.98
C GLU A 277 -20.52 -14.36 -16.38
N ASP A 278 -21.45 -13.59 -16.95
CA ASP A 278 -21.35 -13.06 -18.31
C ASP A 278 -20.17 -12.08 -18.40
N ILE A 279 -20.06 -11.15 -17.44
CA ILE A 279 -18.94 -10.20 -17.36
C ILE A 279 -17.59 -10.91 -17.27
N LEU A 280 -17.50 -11.96 -16.44
CA LEU A 280 -16.24 -12.69 -16.26
C LEU A 280 -15.87 -13.53 -17.48
N ARG A 281 -16.85 -13.99 -18.27
CA ARG A 281 -16.63 -14.70 -19.54
C ARG A 281 -16.16 -13.79 -20.66
N GLU A 282 -16.52 -12.51 -20.62
CA GLU A 282 -16.05 -11.51 -21.59
C GLU A 282 -14.56 -11.19 -21.43
N ILE A 283 -13.93 -11.54 -20.30
CA ILE A 283 -12.51 -11.28 -20.09
C ILE A 283 -11.68 -12.25 -20.95
N PRO A 284 -10.83 -11.76 -21.87
CA PRO A 284 -10.02 -12.62 -22.73
C PRO A 284 -9.07 -13.50 -21.91
N ASN A 285 -8.93 -14.77 -22.30
CA ASN A 285 -8.11 -15.74 -21.57
C ASN A 285 -6.64 -15.28 -21.41
N GLU A 286 -6.09 -14.59 -22.41
CA GLU A 286 -4.74 -13.99 -22.33
C GLU A 286 -4.61 -12.99 -21.18
N LYS A 287 -5.64 -12.16 -20.98
CA LYS A 287 -5.69 -11.19 -19.87
C LYS A 287 -5.83 -11.91 -18.52
N VAL A 288 -6.59 -13.00 -18.47
CA VAL A 288 -6.71 -13.86 -17.28
C VAL A 288 -5.35 -14.43 -16.89
N LEU A 289 -4.63 -15.04 -17.85
CA LEU A 289 -3.31 -15.63 -17.61
C LEU A 289 -2.30 -14.58 -17.15
N CYS A 290 -2.23 -13.43 -17.83
CA CYS A 290 -1.34 -12.32 -17.44
C CYS A 290 -1.67 -11.79 -16.03
N THR A 291 -2.96 -11.62 -15.71
CA THR A 291 -3.39 -11.17 -14.38
C THR A 291 -3.04 -12.20 -13.31
N ARG A 292 -3.25 -13.49 -13.59
CA ARG A 292 -2.90 -14.60 -12.68
C ARG A 292 -1.41 -14.65 -12.39
N GLU A 293 -0.56 -14.46 -13.39
CA GLU A 293 0.89 -14.36 -13.18
C GLU A 293 1.27 -13.22 -12.26
N ASN A 294 0.66 -12.05 -12.43
CA ASN A 294 0.88 -10.90 -11.56
C ASN A 294 0.41 -11.17 -10.13
N VAL A 295 -0.74 -11.84 -9.95
CA VAL A 295 -1.21 -12.30 -8.63
C VAL A 295 -0.19 -13.23 -7.97
N ILE A 296 0.34 -14.21 -8.70
CA ILE A 296 1.33 -15.17 -8.17
C ILE A 296 2.64 -14.46 -7.77
N LYS A 297 3.05 -13.42 -8.51
CA LYS A 297 4.24 -12.61 -8.19
C LYS A 297 4.09 -11.82 -6.87
N LEU A 298 2.87 -11.58 -6.40
CA LEU A 298 2.61 -10.90 -5.12
C LEU A 298 2.75 -11.80 -3.89
N ILE A 299 2.78 -13.13 -4.05
CA ILE A 299 2.81 -14.08 -2.92
C ILE A 299 3.95 -13.77 -1.93
N PRO A 300 5.21 -13.52 -2.36
CA PRO A 300 6.30 -13.18 -1.44
C PRO A 300 6.02 -11.91 -0.62
N THR A 301 5.28 -10.94 -1.16
CA THR A 301 5.03 -9.65 -0.52
C THR A 301 3.79 -9.65 0.38
N ILE A 302 3.10 -10.80 0.56
CA ILE A 302 1.89 -10.88 1.39
C ILE A 302 1.96 -11.92 2.51
N VAL A 303 3.07 -12.64 2.62
CA VAL A 303 3.28 -13.63 3.70
C VAL A 303 4.39 -13.18 4.64
N TYR A 304 4.28 -13.63 5.87
CA TYR A 304 5.27 -13.43 6.93
C TYR A 304 6.19 -14.65 6.99
N THR A 305 7.48 -14.43 7.20
CA THR A 305 8.48 -15.48 7.42
C THR A 305 8.88 -15.52 8.90
N LYS A 306 9.62 -16.55 9.31
CA LYS A 306 10.22 -16.56 10.65
C LYS A 306 11.49 -15.71 10.64
N PRO A 307 11.84 -15.05 11.76
CA PRO A 307 13.12 -14.35 11.88
C PRO A 307 14.28 -15.30 11.54
N ASN A 308 15.28 -14.81 10.80
CA ASN A 308 16.48 -15.54 10.35
C ASN A 308 16.25 -16.60 9.25
N CYS A 309 15.23 -16.43 8.42
CA CYS A 309 15.09 -17.22 7.19
C CYS A 309 16.03 -16.71 6.08
N HIS A 310 16.92 -17.58 5.61
CA HIS A 310 17.87 -17.27 4.54
C HIS A 310 17.43 -17.89 3.20
N LYS A 311 17.73 -17.18 2.12
CA LYS A 311 17.74 -17.70 0.75
C LYS A 311 18.87 -18.75 0.60
N PRO A 312 18.83 -19.58 -0.46
CA PRO A 312 19.86 -20.60 -0.71
C PRO A 312 21.27 -20.03 -0.88
N ASP A 313 21.38 -18.76 -1.28
CA ASP A 313 22.63 -17.99 -1.42
C ASP A 313 23.11 -17.33 -0.10
N GLY A 314 22.36 -17.52 1.00
CA GLY A 314 22.67 -16.96 2.31
C GLY A 314 22.07 -15.58 2.60
N GLU A 315 21.47 -14.89 1.62
CA GLU A 315 20.82 -13.60 1.86
C GLU A 315 19.54 -13.76 2.69
N THR A 316 19.22 -12.80 3.55
CA THR A 316 17.94 -12.79 4.26
C THR A 316 16.79 -12.67 3.26
N LEU A 317 15.77 -13.51 3.43
CA LEU A 317 14.56 -13.44 2.63
C LEU A 317 13.68 -12.29 3.16
N GLU A 318 13.68 -11.14 2.47
CA GLU A 318 12.81 -10.01 2.82
C GLU A 318 11.35 -10.46 2.78
N ASP A 319 10.65 -10.36 3.91
CA ASP A 319 9.22 -10.64 3.99
C ASP A 319 8.39 -9.35 3.99
N VAL A 320 7.07 -9.51 4.07
CA VAL A 320 6.16 -8.36 4.05
C VAL A 320 6.42 -7.34 5.15
N PHE A 321 6.87 -7.78 6.33
CA PHE A 321 7.18 -6.89 7.42
C PHE A 321 8.44 -6.08 7.11
N ASP A 322 9.48 -6.72 6.56
CA ASP A 322 10.71 -6.05 6.15
C ASP A 322 10.45 -4.98 5.08
N VAL A 323 9.68 -5.33 4.04
CA VAL A 323 9.32 -4.42 2.94
C VAL A 323 8.58 -3.19 3.48
N VAL A 324 7.63 -3.39 4.39
CA VAL A 324 6.83 -2.29 4.94
C VAL A 324 7.67 -1.42 5.86
N VAL A 325 8.42 -2.00 6.80
CA VAL A 325 9.26 -1.24 7.73
C VAL A 325 10.31 -0.44 6.98
N LYS A 326 10.98 -1.03 5.99
CA LYS A 326 11.92 -0.34 5.10
C LYS A 326 11.25 0.85 4.41
N GLY A 327 10.05 0.66 3.85
CA GLY A 327 9.27 1.74 3.24
C GLY A 327 8.88 2.85 4.22
N VAL A 328 8.54 2.51 5.47
CA VAL A 328 8.23 3.52 6.50
C VAL A 328 9.48 4.28 6.92
N ILE A 329 10.62 3.60 7.12
CA ILE A 329 11.89 4.23 7.47
C ILE A 329 12.33 5.19 6.36
N GLU A 330 12.29 4.75 5.10
CA GLU A 330 12.61 5.60 3.94
C GLU A 330 11.74 6.86 3.91
N ARG A 331 10.44 6.72 4.23
CA ARG A 331 9.51 7.86 4.32
C ARG A 331 9.83 8.79 5.48
N SER A 332 10.16 8.25 6.66
CA SER A 332 10.57 9.04 7.85
C SER A 332 11.83 9.88 7.54
N LEU A 333 12.80 9.29 6.85
CA LEU A 333 14.03 9.97 6.42
C LEU A 333 13.73 11.08 5.40
N GLN A 334 12.84 10.85 4.43
CA GLN A 334 12.42 11.88 3.46
C GLN A 334 11.68 13.06 4.14
N TRP A 335 10.83 12.78 5.14
CA TRP A 335 10.15 13.81 5.93
C TRP A 335 11.11 14.62 6.77
N SER A 336 12.06 13.96 7.43
CA SER A 336 13.12 14.59 8.22
C SER A 336 13.98 15.51 7.36
N PHE A 337 14.37 15.03 6.16
CA PHE A 337 15.11 15.84 5.18
C PHE A 337 14.30 17.05 4.71
N SER A 338 13.02 16.88 4.38
CA SER A 338 12.15 17.98 3.94
C SER A 338 11.96 19.05 5.02
N ARG A 339 11.82 18.64 6.29
CA ARG A 339 11.72 19.54 7.44
C ARG A 339 13.02 20.30 7.66
N PHE A 340 14.17 19.62 7.61
CA PHE A 340 15.48 20.23 7.73
C PHE A 340 15.73 21.23 6.59
N TYR A 341 15.43 20.86 5.35
CA TYR A 341 15.54 21.73 4.19
C TYR A 341 14.62 22.96 4.30
N GLY A 342 13.40 22.79 4.80
CA GLY A 342 12.48 23.91 5.08
C GLY A 342 13.03 24.88 6.14
N GLN A 343 13.54 24.37 7.26
CA GLN A 343 14.20 25.19 8.29
C GLN A 343 15.45 25.89 7.73
N PHE A 344 16.25 25.20 6.92
CA PHE A 344 17.40 25.79 6.24
C PHE A 344 17.00 26.93 5.31
N LEU A 345 15.96 26.75 4.49
CA LEU A 345 15.45 27.81 3.60
C LEU A 345 14.94 29.02 4.39
N GLU A 346 14.23 28.83 5.50
CA GLU A 346 13.80 29.92 6.38
C GLU A 346 14.99 30.64 7.03
N MET A 347 16.02 29.90 7.43
CA MET A 347 17.28 30.47 7.95
C MET A 347 18.05 31.26 6.86
N VAL A 348 18.04 30.78 5.62
CA VAL A 348 18.62 31.51 4.47
C VAL A 348 17.80 32.76 4.12
N LYS A 349 16.47 32.71 4.18
CA LYS A 349 15.60 33.89 3.99
C LYS A 349 15.85 34.94 5.07
N THR A 350 15.87 34.54 6.34
CA THR A 350 16.12 35.45 7.48
C THR A 350 17.54 36.04 7.47
N SER A 351 18.55 35.29 7.01
CA SER A 351 19.91 35.81 6.81
C SER A 351 20.04 36.78 5.61
N LYS A 352 19.30 36.56 4.51
CA LYS A 352 19.18 37.53 3.41
C LYS A 352 18.47 38.82 3.85
N ILE A 353 17.48 38.72 4.74
CA ILE A 353 16.80 39.88 5.34
C ILE A 353 17.75 40.67 6.26
N LYS A 354 18.56 39.99 7.08
CA LYS A 354 19.59 40.64 7.94
C LYS A 354 20.73 41.29 7.14
N LYS A 355 21.12 40.74 5.98
CA LYS A 355 22.11 41.37 5.09
C LYS A 355 21.61 42.69 4.47
N LYS A 356 20.30 42.95 4.46
CA LYS A 356 19.72 44.20 3.96
C LYS A 356 19.71 45.33 5.01
N THR A 357 20.05 45.05 6.28
CA THR A 357 19.89 46.00 7.40
C THR A 357 21.09 46.14 8.36
N SER A 358 22.28 45.58 8.10
CA SER A 358 23.45 45.94 8.93
C SER A 358 24.80 45.77 8.24
N ARG A 359 25.66 46.77 8.42
CA ARG A 359 27.10 46.75 8.12
C ARG A 359 27.82 45.75 9.06
N LEU A 360 28.81 45.06 8.49
CA LEU A 360 29.84 44.20 9.12
C LEU A 360 29.36 42.97 9.91
N ALA A 361 29.47 41.80 9.28
CA ALA A 361 29.73 40.54 9.98
C ALA A 361 31.12 40.03 9.55
N SER A 362 31.97 39.69 10.52
CA SER A 362 33.38 39.32 10.31
C SER A 362 33.53 37.95 9.59
N PRO A 363 34.67 37.69 8.91
CA PRO A 363 34.84 36.52 8.03
C PRO A 363 34.92 35.17 8.76
N VAL A 364 34.89 35.16 10.10
CA VAL A 364 35.00 33.94 10.92
C VAL A 364 33.69 33.15 10.93
N SER A 365 32.53 33.81 10.87
CA SER A 365 31.23 33.14 10.99
C SER A 365 30.79 32.38 9.73
N LEU A 366 31.35 32.72 8.56
CA LEU A 366 31.05 32.02 7.30
C LEU A 366 31.86 30.72 7.16
N ARG A 367 33.06 30.65 7.78
CA ARG A 367 33.93 29.47 7.73
C ARG A 367 33.47 28.33 8.66
N LEU A 368 32.87 28.63 9.81
CA LEU A 368 32.30 27.59 10.68
C LEU A 368 31.07 26.90 10.08
N SER A 369 30.26 27.63 9.30
CA SER A 369 29.09 27.03 8.64
C SER A 369 29.51 26.05 7.53
N LEU A 370 30.54 26.39 6.75
CA LEU A 370 31.10 25.50 5.72
C LEU A 370 31.83 24.27 6.31
N LEU A 371 32.49 24.40 7.47
CA LEU A 371 33.07 23.24 8.15
C LEU A 371 31.99 22.27 8.69
N GLY A 372 30.85 22.78 9.16
CA GLY A 372 29.71 21.95 9.56
C GLY A 372 29.11 21.13 8.41
N PHE A 373 29.17 21.66 7.17
CA PHE A 373 28.76 20.94 5.96
C PHE A 373 29.74 19.82 5.56
N LEU A 374 31.04 19.98 5.84
CA LEU A 374 32.05 18.96 5.50
C LEU A 374 32.03 17.77 6.48
N VAL A 375 31.72 18.01 7.76
CA VAL A 375 31.73 16.97 8.80
C VAL A 375 30.55 15.98 8.65
N ILE A 376 29.41 16.41 8.11
CA ILE A 376 28.27 15.51 7.85
C ILE A 376 28.54 14.60 6.63
N ALA A 377 29.45 14.98 5.73
CA ALA A 377 29.80 14.17 4.57
C ALA A 377 30.85 13.07 4.84
N VAL A 378 31.56 13.10 5.98
CA VAL A 378 32.76 12.28 6.22
C VAL A 378 32.62 11.24 7.34
N VAL A 379 31.55 11.22 8.13
CA VAL A 379 31.35 10.19 9.17
C VAL A 379 30.50 9.03 8.65
N THR A 380 31.07 8.23 7.75
CA THR A 380 30.71 6.80 7.61
C THR A 380 32.01 5.99 7.79
N PRO A 381 32.03 4.96 8.66
CA PRO A 381 33.13 4.01 8.64
C PRO A 381 33.14 3.27 7.31
N SER A 382 34.28 3.28 6.66
CA SER A 382 34.60 2.47 5.49
C SER A 382 34.30 0.99 5.76
N ALA A 383 33.40 0.41 4.95
CA ALA A 383 33.40 -1.01 4.66
C ALA A 383 33.17 -1.15 3.15
N ASN A 384 34.21 -1.61 2.46
CA ASN A 384 34.25 -1.87 1.04
C ASN A 384 33.09 -2.78 0.60
N ALA A 385 32.14 -2.20 -0.13
CA ALA A 385 31.37 -2.91 -1.15
C ALA A 385 30.88 -1.86 -2.15
N THR A 386 31.18 -2.08 -3.41
CA THR A 386 30.76 -1.30 -4.58
C THR A 386 29.25 -1.06 -4.59
N ARG A 387 28.77 0.02 -3.96
CA ARG A 387 27.46 0.61 -4.20
C ARG A 387 27.67 1.90 -4.98
N LYS A 388 27.12 1.97 -6.19
CA LYS A 388 26.88 3.24 -6.90
C LYS A 388 26.17 4.18 -5.92
N SER A 389 26.85 5.25 -5.50
CA SER A 389 26.31 6.27 -4.62
C SER A 389 25.13 6.95 -5.33
N ILE A 390 23.91 6.69 -4.86
CA ILE A 390 22.74 7.49 -5.23
C ILE A 390 22.84 8.76 -4.39
N VAL A 391 23.31 9.83 -5.02
CA VAL A 391 23.33 11.16 -4.41
C VAL A 391 21.88 11.61 -4.22
N LEU A 392 21.38 11.55 -2.98
CA LEU A 392 20.02 11.97 -2.63
C LEU A 392 19.88 13.49 -2.89
N GLY A 393 19.08 13.83 -3.91
CA GLY A 393 18.76 15.21 -4.30
C GLY A 393 19.15 15.58 -5.74
N GLY A 394 20.03 14.82 -6.38
CA GLY A 394 20.38 14.98 -7.80
C GLY A 394 19.29 14.46 -8.73
N LYS A 395 19.23 14.99 -9.96
CA LYS A 395 18.44 14.37 -11.03
C LYS A 395 19.11 13.06 -11.43
N SER A 396 18.33 11.99 -11.55
CA SER A 396 18.79 10.68 -12.02
C SER A 396 17.99 10.27 -13.25
N ASP A 397 18.66 9.79 -14.30
CA ASP A 397 18.00 9.27 -15.49
C ASP A 397 17.21 7.99 -15.17
N VAL A 398 16.03 7.85 -15.77
CA VAL A 398 15.23 6.63 -15.71
C VAL A 398 15.63 5.73 -16.89
N PRO A 399 16.12 4.50 -16.66
CA PRO A 399 16.49 3.61 -17.76
C PRO A 399 15.26 3.02 -18.45
N ASN A 400 15.46 2.55 -19.69
CA ASN A 400 14.45 1.81 -20.48
C ASN A 400 13.10 2.54 -20.64
N VAL A 401 13.14 3.87 -20.80
CA VAL A 401 11.95 4.74 -20.85
C VAL A 401 10.91 4.26 -21.87
N GLN A 402 11.35 3.87 -23.07
CA GLN A 402 10.45 3.46 -24.14
C GLN A 402 9.64 2.19 -23.82
N THR A 403 10.20 1.26 -23.03
CA THR A 403 9.54 0.01 -22.62
C THR A 403 8.92 0.10 -21.22
N ASN A 404 9.15 1.18 -20.48
CA ASN A 404 8.64 1.37 -19.13
C ASN A 404 7.20 1.91 -19.17
N MET A 405 6.22 1.02 -18.99
CA MET A 405 4.79 1.36 -19.07
C MET A 405 4.38 2.47 -18.09
N GLU A 406 4.92 2.48 -16.87
CA GLU A 406 4.57 3.50 -15.86
C GLU A 406 4.99 4.91 -16.32
N ILE A 407 6.16 5.02 -16.95
CA ILE A 407 6.64 6.30 -17.48
C ILE A 407 5.87 6.71 -18.74
N GLN A 408 5.50 5.75 -19.60
CA GLN A 408 4.65 6.03 -20.76
C GLN A 408 3.27 6.53 -20.34
N GLU A 409 2.64 5.90 -19.33
CA GLU A 409 1.37 6.37 -18.76
C GLU A 409 1.50 7.75 -18.11
N LEU A 410 2.63 8.02 -17.45
CA LEU A 410 2.89 9.35 -16.88
C LEU A 410 3.02 10.41 -17.97
N GLY A 411 3.65 10.07 -19.10
CA GLY A 411 3.71 10.93 -20.28
C GLY A 411 2.33 11.20 -20.87
N ARG A 412 1.51 10.16 -21.04
CA ARG A 412 0.12 10.28 -21.53
C ARG A 412 -0.71 11.20 -20.64
N TYR A 413 -0.61 11.02 -19.32
CA TYR A 413 -1.26 11.92 -18.35
C TYR A 413 -0.86 13.39 -18.54
N CYS A 414 0.42 13.68 -18.82
CA CYS A 414 0.87 15.07 -19.02
C CYS A 414 0.20 15.71 -20.25
N VAL A 415 0.09 14.96 -21.36
CA VAL A 415 -0.56 15.44 -22.59
C VAL A 415 -2.06 15.66 -22.35
N GLU A 416 -2.73 14.71 -21.70
CA GLU A 416 -4.16 14.83 -21.37
C GLU A 416 -4.45 16.04 -20.47
N GLN A 417 -3.63 16.28 -19.44
CA GLN A 417 -3.82 17.45 -18.58
C GLN A 417 -3.54 18.77 -19.30
N PHE A 418 -2.56 18.82 -20.20
CA PHE A 418 -2.30 20.00 -21.00
C PHE A 418 -3.49 20.35 -21.91
N ASN A 419 -4.03 19.36 -22.64
CA ASN A 419 -5.21 19.56 -23.49
C ASN A 419 -6.41 20.07 -22.67
N LEU A 420 -6.64 19.52 -21.47
CA LEU A 420 -7.69 19.98 -20.55
C LEU A 420 -7.46 21.41 -20.03
N MET A 421 -6.20 21.83 -19.83
CA MET A 421 -5.88 23.19 -19.39
C MET A 421 -6.11 24.21 -20.50
N GLU A 422 -5.70 23.91 -21.74
CA GLU A 422 -5.96 24.76 -22.90
C GLU A 422 -7.48 24.94 -23.13
N GLU A 423 -8.26 23.85 -23.13
CA GLU A 423 -9.72 23.91 -23.27
C GLU A 423 -10.38 24.83 -22.22
N ASN A 424 -9.89 24.82 -20.98
CA ASN A 424 -10.44 25.64 -19.90
C ASN A 424 -9.95 27.10 -19.91
N GLU A 425 -8.74 27.38 -20.41
CA GLU A 425 -8.21 28.74 -20.51
C GLU A 425 -8.90 29.54 -21.64
N GLN A 426 -9.22 28.92 -22.78
CA GLN A 426 -9.94 29.62 -23.85
C GLN A 426 -11.47 29.64 -23.67
N GLY A 427 -12.05 28.75 -22.86
CA GLY A 427 -13.46 28.83 -22.44
C GLY A 427 -13.81 30.11 -21.66
N ASN A 428 -12.80 30.80 -21.11
CA ASN A 428 -12.96 32.10 -20.44
C ASN A 428 -12.64 33.31 -21.35
N ALA A 429 -12.19 33.11 -22.59
CA ALA A 429 -11.65 34.17 -23.46
C ALA A 429 -12.35 34.35 -24.83
N ALA A 430 -13.33 33.53 -25.20
CA ALA A 430 -14.00 33.64 -26.50
C ALA A 430 -15.51 33.88 -26.39
N SER A 431 -15.89 35.13 -26.12
CA SER A 431 -16.97 35.74 -26.90
C SER A 431 -16.32 36.39 -28.13
N ILE A 432 -16.81 35.99 -29.31
CA ILE A 432 -16.55 36.56 -30.64
C ILE A 432 -15.40 35.91 -31.44
N ALA A 433 -15.82 35.34 -32.57
CA ALA A 433 -15.12 34.98 -33.80
C ALA A 433 -14.39 33.62 -33.90
N ASP A 434 -14.86 32.88 -34.92
CA ASP A 434 -14.31 31.72 -35.63
C ASP A 434 -14.09 30.38 -34.93
N THR A 435 -14.90 29.43 -35.39
CA THR A 435 -14.86 27.98 -35.25
C THR A 435 -13.54 27.39 -35.78
N ALA A 436 -12.43 27.66 -35.11
CA ALA A 436 -11.23 26.85 -35.23
C ALA A 436 -11.33 25.69 -34.24
N VAL A 437 -11.62 24.51 -34.79
CA VAL A 437 -11.63 23.23 -34.08
C VAL A 437 -10.32 23.07 -33.30
N LEU A 438 -10.38 23.10 -31.97
CA LEU A 438 -9.26 22.72 -31.10
C LEU A 438 -8.99 21.24 -31.35
N ASN A 439 -7.91 20.95 -32.06
CA ASN A 439 -7.50 19.58 -32.27
C ASN A 439 -6.50 19.20 -31.16
N PRO A 440 -6.86 18.25 -30.27
CA PRO A 440 -6.04 17.90 -29.12
C PRO A 440 -4.72 17.26 -29.54
N LEU A 441 -3.64 17.54 -28.78
CA LEU A 441 -2.37 16.84 -28.99
C LEU A 441 -2.54 15.36 -28.65
N ASN A 442 -2.01 14.47 -29.49
CA ASN A 442 -2.07 13.03 -29.26
C ASN A 442 -0.74 12.51 -28.73
N PHE A 443 -0.76 11.73 -27.65
CA PHE A 443 0.45 11.17 -27.07
C PHE A 443 1.04 10.09 -27.98
N SER A 444 2.31 10.22 -28.37
CA SER A 444 3.07 9.18 -29.08
C SER A 444 3.86 8.32 -28.09
N ARG A 445 4.89 8.91 -27.47
CA ARG A 445 5.77 8.22 -26.50
C ARG A 445 6.58 9.19 -25.65
N VAL A 446 7.12 8.69 -24.54
CA VAL A 446 8.19 9.36 -23.79
C VAL A 446 9.55 8.95 -24.35
N LEU A 447 10.39 9.93 -24.70
CA LEU A 447 11.73 9.76 -25.25
C LEU A 447 12.79 9.64 -24.15
N SER A 448 12.69 10.48 -23.12
CA SER A 448 13.58 10.46 -21.96
C SER A 448 12.86 10.90 -20.70
N ALA A 449 13.33 10.42 -19.56
CA ALA A 449 12.77 10.76 -18.26
C ALA A 449 13.89 10.90 -17.24
N GLN A 450 13.85 11.98 -16.47
CA GLN A 450 14.68 12.18 -15.30
C GLN A 450 13.80 12.22 -14.07
N LYS A 451 14.26 11.60 -12.99
CA LYS A 451 13.58 11.57 -11.70
C LYS A 451 14.39 12.36 -10.69
N GLN A 452 13.71 13.14 -9.85
CA GLN A 452 14.30 13.83 -8.72
C GLN A 452 13.41 13.69 -7.49
N VAL A 453 14.02 13.41 -6.34
CA VAL A 453 13.32 13.40 -5.05
C VAL A 453 13.18 14.84 -4.55
N VAL A 454 11.95 15.28 -4.33
CA VAL A 454 11.58 16.60 -3.78
C VAL A 454 10.58 16.41 -2.62
N ALA A 455 9.69 17.36 -2.32
CA ALA A 455 8.48 17.10 -1.55
C ALA A 455 7.46 16.27 -2.38
N GLY A 456 7.91 15.13 -2.92
CA GLY A 456 7.27 14.37 -3.99
C GLY A 456 8.33 13.63 -4.82
N LEU A 457 7.87 12.96 -5.87
CA LEU A 457 8.72 12.55 -6.98
C LEU A 457 8.47 13.51 -8.13
N LYS A 458 9.49 14.30 -8.47
CA LYS A 458 9.48 15.16 -9.64
C LYS A 458 10.02 14.37 -10.83
N TYR A 459 9.28 14.39 -11.93
CA TYR A 459 9.72 13.84 -13.20
C TYR A 459 9.84 14.97 -14.21
N ASP A 460 11.00 15.05 -14.85
CA ASP A 460 11.22 15.86 -16.05
C ASP A 460 11.19 14.89 -17.24
N LEU A 461 10.19 15.01 -18.09
CA LEU A 461 9.94 14.11 -19.23
C LEU A 461 10.13 14.85 -20.54
N ARG A 462 10.73 14.18 -21.52
CA ARG A 462 10.69 14.61 -22.92
C ARG A 462 9.69 13.73 -23.66
N ILE A 463 8.63 14.34 -24.17
CA ILE A 463 7.48 13.65 -24.73
C ILE A 463 7.37 14.01 -26.20
N GLU A 464 7.24 12.99 -27.06
CA GLU A 464 6.86 13.14 -28.44
C GLU A 464 5.32 13.07 -28.53
N VAL A 465 4.74 14.06 -29.19
CA VAL A 465 3.30 14.13 -29.45
C VAL A 465 3.05 14.26 -30.95
N THR A 466 1.95 13.68 -31.40
CA THR A 466 1.44 13.87 -32.76
C THR A 466 0.50 15.06 -32.74
N GLN A 467 0.82 16.05 -33.56
CA GLN A 467 0.00 17.21 -33.81
C GLN A 467 -1.20 16.85 -34.70
N PRO A 468 -2.24 17.70 -34.69
CA PRO A 468 -3.44 17.50 -35.52
C PRO A 468 -3.19 17.37 -37.03
N ASP A 469 -2.14 18.03 -37.51
CA ASP A 469 -1.69 18.00 -38.90
C ASP A 469 -0.89 16.72 -39.24
N GLY A 470 -0.80 15.78 -38.28
CA GLY A 470 -0.05 14.53 -38.41
C GLY A 470 1.45 14.67 -38.16
N THR A 471 1.97 15.89 -37.94
CA THR A 471 3.40 16.10 -37.68
C THR A 471 3.74 15.73 -36.24
N SER A 472 4.97 15.30 -35.96
CA SER A 472 5.43 15.04 -34.59
C SER A 472 6.17 16.24 -34.02
N ARG A 473 5.89 16.58 -32.76
CA ARG A 473 6.56 17.65 -32.02
C ARG A 473 6.97 17.17 -30.64
N MET A 474 8.05 17.74 -30.11
CA MET A 474 8.56 17.41 -28.79
C MET A 474 8.19 18.47 -27.76
N PHE A 475 7.87 18.01 -26.55
CA PHE A 475 7.58 18.83 -25.39
C PHE A 475 8.40 18.38 -24.20
N ASP A 476 8.91 19.34 -23.45
CA ASP A 476 9.45 19.11 -22.11
C ASP A 476 8.32 19.29 -21.09
N SER A 477 8.10 18.27 -20.28
CA SER A 477 7.05 18.21 -19.27
C SER A 477 7.64 18.05 -17.88
N VAL A 478 7.08 18.76 -16.91
CA VAL A 478 7.46 18.67 -15.51
C VAL A 478 6.24 18.29 -14.70
N VAL A 479 6.28 17.11 -14.07
CA VAL A 479 5.18 16.60 -13.25
C VAL A 479 5.68 16.23 -11.85
N VAL A 480 4.92 16.60 -10.83
CA VAL A 480 5.19 16.21 -9.44
C VAL A 480 4.12 15.23 -8.98
N ILE A 481 4.57 14.10 -8.46
CA ILE A 481 3.74 13.05 -7.89
C ILE A 481 3.98 13.03 -6.39
N GLN A 482 2.92 13.12 -5.60
CA GLN A 482 2.94 12.94 -4.16
C GLN A 482 2.05 11.74 -3.84
N PRO A 483 2.60 10.51 -3.87
CA PRO A 483 1.81 9.29 -3.66
C PRO A 483 1.01 9.30 -2.36
N TRP A 484 1.53 9.96 -1.32
CA TRP A 484 0.91 10.05 0.00
C TRP A 484 -0.26 11.06 0.08
N LEU A 485 -0.36 12.01 -0.85
CA LEU A 485 -1.51 12.92 -0.97
C LEU A 485 -2.44 12.51 -2.12
N HIS A 486 -2.15 11.39 -2.80
CA HIS A 486 -2.79 11.00 -4.07
C HIS A 486 -2.80 12.14 -5.10
N SER A 487 -1.79 13.01 -5.02
CA SER A 487 -1.70 14.17 -5.87
C SER A 487 -0.73 13.88 -7.01
N LYS A 488 -1.19 14.14 -8.23
CA LYS A 488 -0.37 14.22 -9.43
C LYS A 488 -0.65 15.59 -10.02
N LYS A 489 0.38 16.41 -10.19
CA LYS A 489 0.23 17.79 -10.67
C LYS A 489 1.24 18.06 -11.78
N LEU A 490 0.72 18.39 -12.95
CA LEU A 490 1.51 18.97 -14.04
C LEU A 490 1.93 20.39 -13.64
N LEU A 491 3.22 20.66 -13.65
CA LEU A 491 3.80 21.97 -13.32
C LEU A 491 4.22 22.77 -14.55
N GLY A 492 4.52 22.07 -15.65
CA GLY A 492 4.87 22.71 -16.91
C GLY A 492 4.81 21.72 -18.06
N PHE A 493 4.43 22.22 -19.23
CA PHE A 493 4.40 21.48 -20.48
C PHE A 493 4.74 22.48 -21.60
N THR A 494 5.98 22.46 -22.07
CA THR A 494 6.50 23.50 -22.96
C THR A 494 7.07 22.89 -24.23
N PRO A 495 6.76 23.45 -25.42
CA PRO A 495 7.33 22.95 -26.67
C PRO A 495 8.84 23.15 -26.66
N VAL A 496 9.57 22.17 -27.17
CA VAL A 496 11.02 22.27 -27.34
C VAL A 496 11.29 23.23 -28.51
N THR A 497 12.01 24.32 -28.25
CA THR A 497 12.21 25.45 -29.20
C THR A 497 13.30 25.22 -30.26
N THR A 498 13.89 24.04 -30.32
CA THR A 498 14.92 23.70 -31.32
C THR A 498 14.55 22.45 -32.11
N PRO A 499 14.48 22.51 -33.45
CA PRO A 499 14.61 21.34 -34.29
C PRO A 499 16.10 20.94 -34.33
N VAL A 500 16.41 19.67 -34.17
CA VAL A 500 17.71 19.16 -34.62
C VAL A 500 17.43 17.93 -35.47
N TYR A 501 17.92 18.06 -36.70
CA TYR A 501 17.88 17.15 -37.84
C TYR A 501 18.39 15.74 -37.54
#